data_AF-A0A2V6ELB4-F1
#
_entry.id   AF-A0A2V6ELB4-F1
#
_cell.length_a   1.000
_cell.length_b   1.000
_cell.length_c   1.000
_cell.angle_alpha   90.00
_cell.angle_beta   90.00
_cell.angle_gamma   90.00
#
_symmetry.space_group_name_H-M   'P 1'
#
loop_
_entity.id
_entity.type
_entity.pdbx_description
1 polymer ?
#
loop_
_entity_poly.entity_id
_entity_poly.type
_entity_poly.pdbx_seq_one_letter_code
_entity_poly.pdbx_strand_id
1 'polypeptide(L)'
;KLGREEIGLLILDADAAKGRDIDCYRDKLAADCWMVIDDYYGPGEKIAAARADVEALAASGLLEPLGFYGWSTWIGRWRGTKL
;
A
#
# COMPACT_ATOMS: atom_id res chain seq x y z
N LYS A 1 27.81 -8.36 -7.15
CA LYS A 1 26.65 -8.42 -6.22
C LYS A 1 25.65 -7.37 -6.68
N LEU A 2 24.50 -7.77 -7.18
CA LEU A 2 23.33 -6.88 -7.29
C LEU A 2 22.89 -6.56 -5.84
N GLY A 3 22.49 -5.31 -5.57
CA GLY A 3 22.43 -4.71 -4.23
C GLY A 3 21.42 -5.35 -3.26
N ARG A 4 21.53 -4.99 -1.98
CA ARG A 4 20.60 -5.37 -0.89
C ARG A 4 19.16 -4.99 -1.29
N GLU A 5 18.32 -6.00 -1.49
CA GLU A 5 17.03 -5.99 -2.21
C GLU A 5 15.89 -5.27 -1.45
N GLU A 6 15.91 -3.95 -1.39
CA GLU A 6 14.79 -3.17 -0.84
C GLU A 6 13.89 -2.59 -1.94
N ILE A 7 12.58 -2.60 -1.71
CA ILE A 7 11.55 -2.02 -2.56
C ILE A 7 11.34 -0.57 -2.12
N GLY A 8 11.69 0.39 -2.96
CA GLY A 8 11.45 1.82 -2.73
C GLY A 8 10.11 2.33 -3.28
N LEU A 9 9.43 1.54 -4.11
CA LEU A 9 8.12 1.81 -4.69
C LEU A 9 7.37 0.50 -4.89
N LEU A 10 6.17 0.40 -4.32
CA LEU A 10 5.21 -0.68 -4.56
C LEU A 10 3.94 -0.11 -5.21
N ILE A 11 3.52 -0.71 -6.32
CA ILE A 11 2.28 -0.39 -7.04
C ILE A 11 1.36 -1.61 -6.97
N LEU A 12 0.16 -1.43 -6.44
CA LEU A 12 -0.86 -2.47 -6.33
C LEU A 12 -2.09 -2.14 -7.18
N ASP A 13 -2.11 -2.69 -8.39
CA ASP A 13 -3.30 -2.78 -9.26
C ASP A 13 -3.67 -4.27 -9.38
N ALA A 14 -4.39 -4.76 -8.38
CA ALA A 14 -4.63 -6.18 -8.13
C ALA A 14 -6.06 -6.41 -7.62
N ASP A 15 -6.34 -7.61 -7.12
CA ASP A 15 -7.59 -7.95 -6.45
C ASP A 15 -7.81 -7.11 -5.16
N ALA A 16 -8.88 -7.39 -4.42
CA ALA A 16 -9.27 -6.58 -3.27
C ALA A 16 -8.36 -6.72 -2.04
N ALA A 17 -7.45 -7.70 -1.99
CA ALA A 17 -6.72 -8.09 -0.79
C ALA A 17 -5.39 -7.32 -0.62
N LYS A 18 -5.47 -5.99 -0.54
CA LYS A 18 -4.28 -5.11 -0.46
C LYS A 18 -3.43 -5.39 0.76
N GLY A 19 -4.05 -5.72 1.90
CA GLY A 19 -3.34 -6.05 3.14
C GLY A 19 -2.47 -7.30 2.99
N ARG A 20 -3.03 -8.37 2.40
CA ARG A 20 -2.28 -9.61 2.08
C ARG A 20 -1.08 -9.30 1.19
N ASP A 21 -1.31 -8.53 0.13
CA ASP A 21 -0.26 -8.23 -0.85
C ASP A 21 0.87 -7.41 -0.21
N ILE A 22 0.55 -6.42 0.63
CA ILE A 22 1.55 -5.65 1.40
C ILE A 22 2.33 -6.56 2.36
N ASP A 23 1.65 -7.46 3.07
CA ASP A 23 2.31 -8.40 3.98
C ASP A 23 3.30 -9.33 3.27
N CYS A 24 3.03 -9.75 2.04
CA CYS A 24 3.97 -10.55 1.25
C CYS A 24 5.31 -9.84 0.98
N TYR A 25 5.31 -8.52 0.91
CA TYR A 25 6.50 -7.72 0.59
C TYR A 25 7.07 -6.96 1.78
N ARG A 26 6.43 -6.99 2.95
CA ARG A 26 6.74 -6.13 4.11
C ARG A 26 8.22 -6.11 4.49
N ASP A 27 8.89 -7.26 4.48
CA ASP A 27 10.29 -7.39 4.89
C ASP A 27 11.27 -6.80 3.86
N LYS A 28 10.79 -6.59 2.64
CA LYS A 28 11.54 -5.97 1.54
C LYS A 28 11.24 -4.49 1.39
N LEU A 29 10.20 -3.93 2.02
CA LEU A 29 9.90 -2.51 1.90
C LEU A 29 11.02 -1.66 2.52
N ALA A 30 11.56 -0.73 1.73
CA ALA A 30 12.49 0.27 2.24
C ALA A 30 11.77 1.18 3.25
N ALA A 31 12.54 1.82 4.13
CA ALA A 31 12.01 2.94 4.90
C ALA A 31 11.47 4.00 3.94
N ASP A 32 10.29 4.54 4.23
CA ASP A 32 9.59 5.51 3.39
C ASP A 32 9.30 5.03 1.96
N CYS A 33 9.17 3.71 1.74
CA CYS A 33 8.74 3.15 0.47
C CYS A 33 7.46 3.86 -0.02
N TRP A 34 7.47 4.26 -1.28
CA TRP A 34 6.29 4.81 -1.93
C TRP A 34 5.25 3.73 -2.15
N MET A 35 4.01 4.03 -1.79
CA MET A 35 2.88 3.12 -1.91
C MET A 35 1.86 3.73 -2.86
N VAL A 36 1.54 3.02 -3.94
CA VAL A 36 0.52 3.40 -4.92
C VAL A 36 -0.49 2.26 -5.01
N ILE A 37 -1.75 2.53 -4.71
CA ILE A 37 -2.79 1.51 -4.61
C ILE A 37 -3.97 1.96 -5.45
N ASP A 38 -4.30 1.18 -6.48
CA ASP A 38 -5.46 1.46 -7.33
C ASP A 38 -6.75 0.93 -6.70
N ASP A 39 -7.90 1.40 -7.21
CA ASP A 39 -9.24 1.03 -6.74
C ASP A 39 -9.52 1.38 -5.25
N TYR A 40 -9.06 2.54 -4.78
CA TYR A 40 -9.24 2.99 -3.39
C TYR A 40 -10.62 3.58 -3.08
N TYR A 41 -11.27 4.23 -4.04
CA TYR A 41 -12.52 4.97 -3.90
C TYR A 41 -13.50 4.78 -5.07
N GLY A 42 -14.74 4.40 -4.78
CA GLY A 42 -15.77 4.13 -5.78
C GLY A 42 -16.75 3.05 -5.32
N PRO A 43 -17.75 2.71 -6.15
CA PRO A 43 -18.74 1.68 -5.81
C PRO A 43 -18.20 0.27 -6.09
N GLY A 44 -18.54 -0.69 -5.24
CA GLY A 44 -18.28 -2.12 -5.47
C GLY A 44 -17.51 -2.79 -4.34
N GLU A 45 -17.70 -4.11 -4.19
CA GLU A 45 -17.13 -4.89 -3.09
C GLU A 45 -15.60 -4.90 -3.12
N LYS A 46 -15.00 -4.98 -4.32
CA LYS A 46 -13.53 -4.94 -4.51
C LYS A 46 -12.94 -3.67 -3.92
N ILE A 47 -13.52 -2.52 -4.27
CA ILE A 47 -13.06 -1.20 -3.82
C ILE A 47 -13.30 -1.05 -2.31
N ALA A 48 -14.45 -1.47 -1.81
CA ALA A 48 -14.76 -1.39 -0.38
C ALA A 48 -13.76 -2.19 0.47
N ALA A 49 -13.40 -3.40 0.04
CA ALA A 49 -12.41 -4.23 0.72
C ALA A 49 -10.99 -3.66 0.59
N ALA A 50 -10.58 -3.23 -0.61
CA ALA A 50 -9.28 -2.59 -0.82
C ALA A 50 -9.11 -1.35 0.06
N ARG A 51 -10.16 -0.52 0.14
CA ARG A 51 -10.20 0.66 0.99
C ARG A 51 -10.10 0.33 2.47
N ALA A 52 -10.84 -0.69 2.93
CA ALA A 52 -10.81 -1.11 4.33
C ALA A 52 -9.41 -1.55 4.77
N ASP A 53 -8.70 -2.28 3.92
CA ASP A 53 -7.30 -2.67 4.18
C ASP A 53 -6.38 -1.44 4.31
N VAL A 54 -6.47 -0.50 3.37
CA VAL A 54 -5.66 0.74 3.38
C VAL A 54 -5.98 1.59 4.61
N GLU A 55 -7.26 1.75 4.96
CA GLU A 55 -7.69 2.52 6.13
C GLU A 55 -7.24 1.85 7.45
N ALA A 56 -7.30 0.52 7.55
CA ALA A 56 -6.82 -0.21 8.72
C ALA A 56 -5.30 -0.06 8.90
N LEU A 57 -4.53 -0.18 7.81
CA LEU A 57 -3.08 0.02 7.84
C LEU A 57 -2.71 1.46 8.17
N ALA A 58 -3.44 2.45 7.65
CA ALA A 58 -3.25 3.85 8.00
C ALA A 58 -3.57 4.11 9.48
N ALA A 59 -4.66 3.55 10.01
CA ALA A 59 -5.03 3.66 11.42
C ALA A 59 -3.98 3.02 12.35
N SER A 60 -3.30 1.96 11.90
CA SER A 60 -2.19 1.34 12.65
C SER A 60 -0.87 2.12 12.58
N GLY A 61 -0.80 3.17 11.76
CA GLY A 61 0.41 3.96 11.53
C GLY A 61 1.43 3.30 10.60
N LEU A 62 1.09 2.17 9.96
CA LEU A 62 1.95 1.48 8.99
C LEU A 62 1.92 2.15 7.61
N LEU A 63 0.82 2.82 7.27
CA LEU A 63 0.70 3.67 6.09
C LEU A 63 0.49 5.12 6.48
N GLU A 64 1.24 6.01 5.85
CA GLU A 64 0.99 7.44 5.90
C GLU A 64 0.28 7.87 4.61
N PRO A 65 -0.95 8.40 4.68
CA PRO A 65 -1.66 8.92 3.52
C PRO A 65 -1.09 10.26 3.07
N LEU A 66 -0.77 10.39 1.79
CA LEU A 66 -0.43 11.67 1.15
C LEU A 66 -1.61 12.23 0.34
N GLY A 67 -2.47 11.35 -0.17
CA GLY A 67 -3.69 11.73 -0.85
C GLY A 67 -4.15 10.64 -1.82
N PHE A 68 -5.12 10.98 -2.65
CA PHE A 68 -5.54 10.17 -3.78
C PHE A 68 -5.73 11.07 -5.00
N TYR A 69 -5.55 10.52 -6.20
CA TYR A 69 -5.63 11.29 -7.44
C TYR A 69 -6.26 10.46 -8.58
N GLY A 70 -7.00 11.14 -9.45
CA GLY A 70 -7.52 10.56 -10.68
C GLY A 70 -8.39 9.33 -10.46
N TRP A 71 -8.02 8.23 -11.13
CA TRP A 71 -8.76 6.98 -11.30
C TRP A 71 -8.80 6.14 -10.02
N SER A 72 -9.22 6.73 -8.90
CA SER A 72 -9.31 6.00 -7.64
C SER A 72 -7.95 5.58 -7.05
N THR A 73 -6.85 6.21 -7.46
CA THR A 73 -5.51 5.80 -7.05
C THR A 73 -5.09 6.50 -5.77
N TRP A 74 -4.84 5.74 -4.70
CA TRP A 74 -4.29 6.21 -3.44
C TRP A 74 -2.77 6.26 -3.48
N ILE A 75 -2.20 7.30 -2.85
CA ILE A 75 -0.76 7.53 -2.76
C ILE A 75 -0.37 7.79 -1.30
N GLY A 76 0.68 7.11 -0.86
CA GLY A 76 1.22 7.30 0.49
C GLY A 76 2.60 6.70 0.69
N ARG A 77 3.00 6.57 1.95
CA ARG A 77 4.29 6.02 2.36
C ARG A 77 4.14 4.85 3.31
N TRP A 78 5.03 3.88 3.18
CA TRP A 78 5.26 2.86 4.20
C TRP A 78 6.03 3.44 5.38
N ARG A 79 5.51 3.24 6.59
CA ARG A 79 6.12 3.69 7.85
C ARG A 79 6.45 2.53 8.80
N GLY A 80 6.18 1.29 8.41
CA GLY A 80 6.56 0.13 9.21
C GLY A 80 8.09 -0.01 9.30
N THR A 81 8.57 -0.24 10.51
CA THR A 81 9.98 -0.57 10.73
C THR A 81 10.25 -2.01 10.28
N LYS A 82 11.44 -2.25 9.72
CA LYS A 82 11.93 -3.62 9.55
C LYS A 82 12.08 -4.24 10.94
N LEU A 83 11.49 -5.43 11.14
CA LEU A 83 11.73 -6.24 12.34
C LEU A 83 13.18 -6.75 12.35
#